data_AF-A0A962ECL6-F1
#
_entry.id   AF-A0A962ECL6-F1
#
_cell.length_a   1.000
_cell.length_b   1.000
_cell.length_c   1.000
_cell.angle_alpha   90.00
_cell.angle_beta   90.00
_cell.angle_gamma   90.00
#
_symmetry.space_group_name_H-M   'P 1'
#
loop_
_entity.id
_entity.type
_entity.pdbx_description
1 polymer ?
#
loop_
_entity_poly.entity_id
_entity_poly.type
_entity_poly.pdbx_seq_one_letter_code
_entity_poly.pdbx_strand_id
1 'polypeptide(L)'
;SKVRDHQDEAREWVRKLQARLAQGEALLAYDYYRYEFTPRSDSPIASFGGYFPVLLSSIALQHIDGDSAGAFASLCRHSASWRQLRSHTDLLIMDMLGIALMTGATRLYAEMLSEMPVDFAAPCPEVFAPLADAELDQCAVYQFEVRAMGNTIDALGQGDLALFGEPVPPLLKLSTGLINKRHAKALFARNLGRYCTEEQYSRIRAKSSTPLPEAGKCGALDWPLDPVGCYVAKAVYSVEPYWQRLLDLDARLKLLNAAILVRGLSADAAQAAFDARPQAMRSAEHPMSIEPDVGIVRMVPLEQTRGNPWDLPYARAP
;
A
#
# COMPACT_ATOMS: atom_id res chain seq x y z
N SER A 1 -8.31 4.65 20.70
CA SER A 1 -8.33 4.81 19.23
C SER A 1 -9.23 5.97 18.88
N LYS A 2 -9.05 6.64 17.72
CA LYS A 2 -9.87 7.80 17.33
C LYS A 2 -11.38 7.50 17.30
N VAL A 3 -11.77 6.27 16.96
CA VAL A 3 -13.18 5.85 16.97
C VAL A 3 -13.74 5.80 18.39
N ARG A 4 -12.94 5.35 19.38
CA ARG A 4 -13.34 5.30 20.79
C ARG A 4 -13.60 6.68 21.38
N ASP A 5 -12.83 7.67 20.96
CA ASP A 5 -12.94 9.05 21.43
C ASP A 5 -14.11 9.81 20.76
N HIS A 6 -14.59 9.32 19.62
CA HIS A 6 -15.63 9.96 18.78
C HIS A 6 -16.70 8.96 18.31
N GLN A 7 -17.25 8.14 19.22
CA GLN A 7 -18.14 7.03 18.85
C GLN A 7 -19.41 7.47 18.12
N ASP A 8 -20.07 8.53 18.61
CA ASP A 8 -21.32 9.00 18.01
C ASP A 8 -21.11 9.55 16.59
N GLU A 9 -20.04 10.32 16.40
CA GLU A 9 -19.64 10.83 15.08
C GLU A 9 -19.28 9.67 14.13
N ALA A 10 -18.55 8.67 14.62
CA ALA A 10 -18.19 7.49 13.85
C ALA A 10 -19.43 6.68 13.44
N ARG A 11 -20.41 6.49 14.34
CA ARG A 11 -21.69 5.82 14.03
C ARG A 11 -22.47 6.59 12.99
N GLU A 12 -22.58 7.91 13.14
CA GLU A 12 -23.27 8.75 12.17
C GLU A 12 -22.62 8.66 10.79
N TRP A 13 -21.29 8.70 10.73
CA TRP A 13 -20.53 8.61 9.49
C TRP A 13 -20.67 7.24 8.82
N VAL A 14 -20.58 6.14 9.58
CA VAL A 14 -20.82 4.77 9.07
C VAL A 14 -22.24 4.65 8.51
N ARG A 15 -23.25 5.17 9.23
CA ARG A 15 -24.64 5.18 8.77
C ARG A 15 -24.80 5.95 7.46
N LYS A 16 -24.18 7.12 7.33
CA LYS A 16 -24.22 7.93 6.08
C LYS A 16 -23.61 7.19 4.88
N LEU A 17 -22.64 6.31 5.12
CA LEU A 17 -21.88 5.63 4.07
C LEU A 17 -22.17 4.12 3.96
N GLN A 18 -23.27 3.65 4.56
CA GLN A 18 -23.65 2.23 4.56
C GLN A 18 -23.82 1.65 3.15
N ALA A 19 -24.38 2.42 2.21
CA ALA A 19 -24.49 1.99 0.82
C ALA A 19 -23.11 1.75 0.16
N ARG A 20 -22.11 2.56 0.52
CA ARG A 20 -20.73 2.40 0.04
C ARG A 20 -20.04 1.19 0.66
N LEU A 21 -20.35 0.88 1.93
CA LEU A 21 -19.89 -0.37 2.56
C LEU A 21 -20.44 -1.59 1.82
N ALA A 22 -21.74 -1.61 1.53
CA ALA A 22 -22.39 -2.70 0.80
C ALA A 22 -21.81 -2.91 -0.61
N GLN A 23 -21.46 -1.82 -1.31
CA GLN A 23 -20.78 -1.91 -2.60
C GLN A 23 -19.38 -2.53 -2.49
N GLY A 24 -18.63 -2.19 -1.44
CA GLY A 24 -17.30 -2.77 -1.23
C GLY A 24 -17.33 -4.23 -0.78
N GLU A 25 -18.38 -4.68 -0.10
CA GLU A 25 -18.60 -6.11 0.20
C GLU A 25 -18.72 -6.96 -1.07
N ALA A 26 -19.32 -6.42 -2.13
CA ALA A 26 -19.41 -7.13 -3.41
C ALA A 26 -18.02 -7.41 -4.03
N LEU A 27 -17.00 -6.62 -3.70
CA LEU A 27 -15.63 -6.84 -4.20
C LEU A 27 -14.97 -8.06 -3.56
N LEU A 28 -15.46 -8.51 -2.40
CA LEU A 28 -14.89 -9.69 -1.72
C LEU A 28 -15.15 -11.00 -2.45
N ALA A 29 -16.06 -10.99 -3.42
CA ALA A 29 -16.37 -12.15 -4.26
C ALA A 29 -15.38 -12.35 -5.43
N TYR A 30 -14.37 -11.48 -5.57
CA TYR A 30 -13.42 -11.50 -6.68
C TYR A 30 -11.99 -11.75 -6.20
N ASP A 31 -11.26 -12.50 -7.01
CA ASP A 31 -9.86 -12.90 -6.75
C ASP A 31 -8.82 -11.96 -7.36
N TYR A 32 -9.24 -11.08 -8.29
CA TYR A 32 -8.32 -10.22 -9.05
C TYR A 32 -9.00 -8.93 -9.49
N TYR A 33 -8.20 -7.94 -9.86
CA TYR A 33 -8.66 -6.71 -10.50
C TYR A 33 -7.90 -6.51 -11.82
N ARG A 34 -8.61 -6.38 -12.94
CA ARG A 34 -8.01 -6.08 -14.25
C ARG A 34 -8.66 -4.85 -14.84
N TYR A 35 -7.82 -3.97 -15.38
CA TYR A 35 -8.32 -2.79 -16.07
C TYR A 35 -8.54 -3.06 -17.56
N GLU A 36 -9.81 -3.18 -17.94
CA GLU A 36 -10.22 -3.56 -19.30
C GLU A 36 -10.45 -2.37 -20.25
N PHE A 37 -10.49 -1.13 -19.74
CA PHE A 37 -10.53 0.04 -20.63
C PHE A 37 -9.17 0.28 -21.27
N THR A 38 -9.15 1.00 -22.40
CA THR A 38 -7.89 1.43 -23.02
C THR A 38 -7.06 2.21 -21.99
N PRO A 39 -5.88 1.72 -21.57
CA PRO A 39 -5.11 2.38 -20.51
C PRO A 39 -4.72 3.78 -20.93
N ARG A 40 -5.20 4.83 -20.28
CA ARG A 40 -4.75 6.23 -20.43
C ARG A 40 -4.91 6.99 -19.11
N SER A 41 -4.25 8.13 -18.96
CA SER A 41 -4.31 8.97 -17.75
C SER A 41 -5.70 9.54 -17.46
N ASP A 42 -6.56 9.64 -18.47
CA ASP A 42 -7.94 10.14 -18.42
C ASP A 42 -8.99 9.02 -18.42
N SER A 43 -8.55 7.76 -18.40
CA SER A 43 -9.47 6.63 -18.42
C SER A 43 -10.23 6.53 -17.08
N PRO A 44 -11.51 6.13 -17.10
CA PRO A 44 -12.33 6.10 -15.90
C PRO A 44 -11.78 5.07 -14.91
N ILE A 45 -11.47 5.50 -13.69
CA ILE A 45 -11.08 4.61 -12.59
C ILE A 45 -12.25 4.57 -11.60
N ALA A 46 -12.58 3.38 -11.10
CA ALA A 46 -13.60 3.25 -10.07
C ALA A 46 -13.22 4.06 -8.82
N SER A 47 -14.20 4.76 -8.24
CA SER A 47 -13.97 5.55 -7.04
C SER A 47 -13.90 4.63 -5.82
N PHE A 48 -12.70 4.42 -5.30
CA PHE A 48 -12.48 3.72 -4.02
C PHE A 48 -12.26 4.67 -2.84
N GLY A 49 -12.15 5.98 -3.11
CA GLY A 49 -11.90 7.01 -2.10
C GLY A 49 -12.90 6.98 -0.96
N GLY A 50 -12.42 6.85 0.27
CA GLY A 50 -13.25 6.88 1.47
C GLY A 50 -13.93 5.56 1.85
N TYR A 51 -13.75 4.46 1.10
CA TYR A 51 -14.29 3.16 1.51
C TYR A 51 -13.58 2.56 2.74
N PHE A 52 -12.25 2.43 2.71
CA PHE A 52 -11.50 1.76 3.80
C PHE A 52 -11.62 2.45 5.15
N PRO A 53 -11.56 3.80 5.24
CA PRO A 53 -11.74 4.46 6.52
C PRO A 53 -13.10 4.14 7.16
N VAL A 54 -14.19 4.07 6.37
CA VAL A 54 -15.53 3.72 6.87
C VAL A 54 -15.59 2.26 7.29
N LEU A 55 -15.01 1.36 6.48
CA LEU A 55 -14.95 -0.07 6.76
C LEU A 55 -14.24 -0.38 8.09
N LEU A 56 -13.06 0.20 8.29
CA LEU A 56 -12.30 -0.02 9.52
C LEU A 56 -13.01 0.59 10.72
N SER A 57 -13.67 1.74 10.57
CA SER A 57 -14.50 2.31 11.63
C SER A 57 -15.73 1.46 11.95
N SER A 58 -16.41 0.86 10.96
CA SER A 58 -17.54 -0.03 11.24
C SER A 58 -17.11 -1.29 11.99
N ILE A 59 -15.96 -1.86 11.65
CA ILE A 59 -15.37 -3.00 12.36
C ILE A 59 -14.97 -2.61 13.79
N ALA A 60 -14.33 -1.45 13.96
CA ALA A 60 -13.97 -0.94 15.29
C ALA A 60 -15.20 -0.71 16.17
N LEU A 61 -16.29 -0.17 15.61
CA LEU A 61 -17.57 0.00 16.32
C LEU A 61 -18.17 -1.34 16.71
N GLN A 62 -18.15 -2.35 15.84
CA GLN A 62 -18.64 -3.69 16.16
C GLN A 62 -17.89 -4.29 17.37
N HIS A 63 -16.58 -4.10 17.45
CA HIS A 63 -15.78 -4.50 18.62
C HIS A 63 -16.16 -3.72 19.88
N ILE A 64 -16.30 -2.39 19.78
CA ILE A 64 -16.72 -1.52 20.89
C ILE A 64 -18.12 -1.89 21.40
N ASP A 65 -19.01 -2.34 20.51
CA ASP A 65 -20.36 -2.80 20.83
C ASP A 65 -20.39 -4.19 21.49
N GLY A 66 -19.23 -4.81 21.71
CA GLY A 66 -19.08 -6.09 22.39
C GLY A 66 -19.05 -7.31 21.47
N ASP A 67 -19.20 -7.14 20.15
CA ASP A 67 -19.08 -8.22 19.18
C ASP A 67 -17.65 -8.29 18.61
N SER A 68 -16.67 -8.53 19.50
CA SER A 68 -15.27 -8.67 19.12
C SER A 68 -15.04 -9.83 18.16
N ALA A 69 -15.74 -10.95 18.34
CA ALA A 69 -15.62 -12.12 17.47
C ALA A 69 -16.08 -11.81 16.03
N GLY A 70 -17.24 -11.16 15.87
CA GLY A 70 -17.73 -10.71 14.57
C GLY A 70 -16.86 -9.63 13.94
N ALA A 71 -16.29 -8.72 14.75
CA ALA A 71 -15.35 -7.70 14.30
C ALA A 71 -14.07 -8.33 13.74
N PHE A 72 -13.46 -9.29 14.44
CA PHE A 72 -12.31 -10.03 13.91
C PHE A 72 -12.67 -10.78 12.63
N ALA A 73 -13.79 -11.52 12.60
CA ALA A 73 -14.21 -12.25 11.42
C ALA A 73 -14.37 -11.34 10.19
N SER A 74 -14.96 -10.15 10.37
CA SER A 74 -15.07 -9.15 9.30
C SER A 74 -13.69 -8.64 8.89
N LEU A 75 -12.85 -8.24 9.84
CA LEU A 75 -11.50 -7.74 9.54
C LEU A 75 -10.65 -8.75 8.77
N CYS A 76 -10.68 -10.02 9.19
CA CYS A 76 -10.02 -11.14 8.55
C CYS A 76 -10.49 -11.32 7.10
N ARG A 77 -11.82 -11.37 6.88
CA ARG A 77 -12.42 -11.55 5.56
C ARG A 77 -12.02 -10.43 4.60
N HIS A 78 -12.17 -9.18 5.02
CA HIS A 78 -11.80 -8.03 4.19
C HIS A 78 -10.29 -7.98 3.92
N SER A 79 -9.46 -8.25 4.93
CA SER A 79 -8.01 -8.21 4.78
C SER A 79 -7.54 -9.31 3.82
N ALA A 80 -8.11 -10.52 3.90
CA ALA A 80 -7.79 -11.61 2.99
C ALA A 80 -8.15 -11.26 1.53
N SER A 81 -9.38 -10.83 1.27
CA SER A 81 -9.82 -10.47 -0.09
C SER A 81 -9.00 -9.33 -0.67
N TRP A 82 -8.74 -8.27 0.09
CA TRP A 82 -7.95 -7.14 -0.41
C TRP A 82 -6.46 -7.46 -0.54
N ARG A 83 -5.93 -8.38 0.26
CA ARG A 83 -4.58 -8.94 0.08
C ARG A 83 -4.47 -9.77 -1.21
N GLN A 84 -5.56 -10.38 -1.65
CA GLN A 84 -5.60 -11.08 -2.92
C GLN A 84 -5.78 -10.10 -4.10
N LEU A 85 -6.72 -9.15 -4.01
CA LEU A 85 -6.97 -8.15 -5.05
C LEU A 85 -5.72 -7.30 -5.35
N ARG A 86 -4.98 -6.88 -4.31
CA ARG A 86 -3.73 -6.11 -4.47
C ARG A 86 -2.65 -6.88 -5.22
N SER A 87 -2.54 -8.20 -5.01
CA SER A 87 -1.43 -9.01 -5.53
C SER A 87 -1.75 -9.52 -6.93
N HIS A 88 -3.03 -9.49 -7.32
CA HIS A 88 -3.52 -9.86 -8.63
C HIS A 88 -4.14 -8.67 -9.37
N THR A 89 -3.52 -7.49 -9.26
CA THR A 89 -3.91 -6.28 -10.01
C THR A 89 -2.86 -5.88 -11.04
N ASP A 90 -3.29 -5.26 -12.13
CA ASP A 90 -2.41 -4.51 -13.03
C ASP A 90 -2.49 -2.99 -12.84
N LEU A 91 -3.34 -2.49 -11.94
CA LEU A 91 -3.40 -1.07 -11.60
C LEU A 91 -2.56 -0.72 -10.37
N LEU A 92 -1.61 0.21 -10.53
CA LEU A 92 -0.81 0.75 -9.42
C LEU A 92 -1.67 1.32 -8.31
N ILE A 93 -2.71 2.08 -8.67
CA ILE A 93 -3.61 2.68 -7.69
C ILE A 93 -4.34 1.61 -6.85
N MET A 94 -4.68 0.46 -7.44
CA MET A 94 -5.33 -0.64 -6.71
C MET A 94 -4.38 -1.31 -5.72
N ASP A 95 -3.12 -1.52 -6.11
CA ASP A 95 -2.09 -2.03 -5.20
C ASP A 95 -1.90 -1.04 -4.02
N MET A 96 -1.75 0.25 -4.30
CA MET A 96 -1.63 1.30 -3.29
C MET A 96 -2.83 1.37 -2.34
N LEU A 97 -4.05 1.24 -2.86
CA LEU A 97 -5.28 1.19 -2.07
C LEU A 97 -5.26 -0.02 -1.15
N GLY A 98 -4.87 -1.18 -1.65
CA GLY A 98 -4.60 -2.35 -0.83
C GLY A 98 -3.57 -2.03 0.26
N ILE A 99 -2.46 -1.34 -0.04
CA ILE A 99 -1.40 -1.03 0.96
C ILE A 99 -2.02 -0.26 2.12
N ALA A 100 -2.81 0.75 1.80
CA ALA A 100 -3.48 1.60 2.77
C ALA A 100 -4.46 0.81 3.65
N LEU A 101 -5.31 -0.04 3.04
CA LEU A 101 -6.23 -0.88 3.80
C LEU A 101 -5.48 -1.83 4.73
N MET A 102 -4.53 -2.61 4.20
CA MET A 102 -3.80 -3.58 5.01
C MET A 102 -3.05 -2.90 6.15
N THR A 103 -2.42 -1.75 5.90
CA THR A 103 -1.77 -0.94 6.94
C THR A 103 -2.75 -0.55 8.05
N GLY A 104 -3.95 -0.09 7.70
CA GLY A 104 -5.00 0.25 8.67
C GLY A 104 -5.54 -0.97 9.41
N ALA A 105 -5.76 -2.08 8.69
CA ALA A 105 -6.26 -3.33 9.23
C ALA A 105 -5.28 -3.96 10.22
N THR A 106 -3.98 -3.95 9.93
CA THR A 106 -2.93 -4.44 10.84
C THR A 106 -2.93 -3.66 12.16
N ARG A 107 -3.08 -2.33 12.11
CA ARG A 107 -3.21 -1.51 13.31
C ARG A 107 -4.48 -1.82 14.08
N LEU A 108 -5.63 -1.84 13.41
CA LEU A 108 -6.91 -2.13 14.05
C LEU A 108 -6.91 -3.52 14.70
N TYR A 109 -6.32 -4.51 14.03
CA TYR A 109 -6.18 -5.86 14.55
C TYR A 109 -5.37 -5.87 15.85
N ALA A 110 -4.21 -5.20 15.89
CA ALA A 110 -3.39 -5.10 17.09
C ALA A 110 -4.12 -4.38 18.24
N GLU A 111 -4.78 -3.26 17.93
CA GLU A 111 -5.60 -2.50 18.91
C GLU A 111 -6.69 -3.39 19.51
N MET A 112 -7.51 -4.05 18.69
CA MET A 112 -8.56 -4.95 19.16
C MET A 112 -7.98 -6.11 19.97
N LEU A 113 -6.92 -6.77 19.48
CA LEU A 113 -6.32 -7.93 20.14
C LEU A 113 -5.66 -7.59 21.48
N SER A 114 -5.16 -6.36 21.62
CA SER A 114 -4.59 -5.85 22.88
C SER A 114 -5.65 -5.64 23.97
N GLU A 115 -6.91 -5.49 23.59
CA GLU A 115 -8.04 -5.34 24.52
C GLU A 115 -8.67 -6.69 24.90
N MET A 116 -8.35 -7.76 24.16
CA MET A 116 -8.89 -9.09 24.43
C MET A 116 -8.18 -9.76 25.63
N PRO A 117 -8.88 -10.63 26.40
CA PRO A 117 -8.28 -11.47 27.42
C PRO A 117 -7.05 -12.23 26.90
N VAL A 118 -6.00 -12.39 27.71
CA VAL A 118 -4.72 -12.98 27.26
C VAL A 118 -4.85 -14.42 26.71
N ASP A 119 -5.86 -15.16 27.14
CA ASP A 119 -6.22 -16.51 26.67
C ASP A 119 -7.02 -16.52 25.36
N PHE A 120 -7.50 -15.36 24.90
CA PHE A 120 -8.11 -15.21 23.58
C PHE A 120 -7.06 -15.45 22.50
N ALA A 121 -7.25 -16.52 21.71
CA ALA A 121 -6.37 -16.85 20.60
C ALA A 121 -6.47 -15.78 19.50
N ALA A 122 -5.32 -15.38 18.94
CA ALA A 122 -5.26 -14.46 17.80
C ALA A 122 -6.02 -15.06 16.59
N PRO A 123 -7.11 -14.45 16.11
CA PRO A 123 -7.87 -14.99 14.97
C PRO A 123 -7.16 -14.72 13.65
N CYS A 124 -7.21 -15.65 12.70
CA CYS A 124 -6.69 -15.51 11.32
C CYS A 124 -5.27 -14.92 11.15
N PRO A 125 -4.27 -15.26 11.99
CA PRO A 125 -2.93 -14.68 11.90
C PRO A 125 -2.27 -14.87 10.52
N GLU A 126 -2.66 -15.93 9.79
CA GLU A 126 -2.21 -16.21 8.42
C GLU A 126 -2.55 -15.11 7.42
N VAL A 127 -3.68 -14.40 7.60
CA VAL A 127 -4.07 -13.27 6.74
C VAL A 127 -3.06 -12.13 6.84
N PHE A 128 -2.38 -12.02 7.98
CA PHE A 128 -1.37 -11.01 8.26
C PHE A 128 0.06 -11.57 8.26
N ALA A 129 0.28 -12.77 7.70
CA ALA A 129 1.62 -13.29 7.50
C ALA A 129 2.48 -12.34 6.63
N PRO A 130 3.82 -12.34 6.74
CA PRO A 130 4.70 -11.58 5.85
C PRO A 130 4.37 -11.76 4.36
N LEU A 131 4.71 -10.78 3.53
CA LEU A 131 4.39 -10.82 2.10
C LEU A 131 5.30 -11.81 1.37
N ALA A 132 4.68 -12.70 0.59
CA ALA A 132 5.39 -13.57 -0.32
C ALA A 132 6.03 -12.76 -1.46
N ASP A 133 7.05 -13.33 -2.11
CA ASP A 133 7.75 -12.65 -3.21
C ASP A 133 6.82 -12.34 -4.38
N ALA A 134 5.86 -13.22 -4.68
CA ALA A 134 4.85 -12.98 -5.70
C ALA A 134 3.93 -11.79 -5.35
N GLU A 135 3.68 -11.51 -4.07
CA GLU A 135 2.90 -10.35 -3.63
C GLU A 135 3.70 -9.04 -3.70
N LEU A 136 5.02 -9.13 -3.88
CA LEU A 136 5.90 -7.98 -4.10
C LEU A 136 6.19 -7.72 -5.59
N ASP A 137 5.75 -8.60 -6.49
CA ASP A 137 5.98 -8.44 -7.91
C ASP A 137 5.08 -7.33 -8.48
N GLN A 138 5.71 -6.22 -8.86
CA GLN A 138 5.04 -5.07 -9.44
C GLN A 138 5.14 -5.03 -10.97
N CYS A 139 5.69 -6.06 -11.63
CA CYS A 139 5.90 -6.03 -13.08
C CYS A 139 4.59 -5.84 -13.85
N ALA A 140 3.52 -6.55 -13.49
CA ALA A 140 2.22 -6.41 -14.14
C ALA A 140 1.68 -4.97 -14.05
N VAL A 141 1.84 -4.34 -12.88
CA VAL A 141 1.49 -2.95 -12.61
C VAL A 141 2.29 -1.99 -13.49
N TYR A 142 3.62 -2.14 -13.55
CA TYR A 142 4.43 -1.23 -14.35
C TYR A 142 4.30 -1.45 -15.86
N GLN A 143 3.98 -2.66 -16.30
CA GLN A 143 3.59 -2.89 -17.70
C GLN A 143 2.31 -2.12 -18.06
N PHE A 144 1.34 -2.06 -17.14
CA PHE A 144 0.15 -1.24 -17.33
C PHE A 144 0.51 0.24 -17.41
N GLU A 145 1.33 0.76 -16.49
CA GLU A 145 1.76 2.16 -16.48
C GLU A 145 2.50 2.55 -17.78
N VAL A 146 3.32 1.67 -18.34
CA VAL A 146 3.96 1.88 -19.66
C VAL A 146 2.91 1.99 -20.77
N ARG A 147 1.90 1.10 -20.80
CA ARG A 147 0.81 1.17 -21.78
C ARG A 147 -0.02 2.44 -21.59
N ALA A 148 -0.38 2.77 -20.35
CA ALA A 148 -1.18 3.93 -20.00
C ALA A 148 -0.50 5.22 -20.44
N MET A 149 0.78 5.36 -20.14
CA MET A 149 1.55 6.54 -20.54
C MET A 149 1.79 6.57 -22.05
N GLY A 150 2.05 5.43 -22.69
CA GLY A 150 2.20 5.35 -24.14
C GLY A 150 0.97 5.86 -24.89
N ASN A 151 -0.22 5.39 -24.50
CA ASN A 151 -1.49 5.82 -25.07
C ASN A 151 -1.80 7.29 -24.74
N THR A 152 -1.44 7.75 -23.54
CA THR A 152 -1.57 9.16 -23.13
C THR A 152 -0.71 10.06 -24.01
N ILE A 153 0.55 9.68 -24.26
CA ILE A 153 1.48 10.41 -25.15
C ILE A 153 0.96 10.45 -26.59
N ASP A 154 0.42 9.34 -27.08
CA ASP A 154 -0.15 9.31 -28.43
C ASP A 154 -1.35 10.24 -28.55
N ALA A 155 -2.15 10.37 -27.49
CA ALA A 155 -3.26 11.32 -27.38
C ALA A 155 -2.86 12.78 -27.11
N LEU A 156 -1.59 13.08 -26.73
CA LEU A 156 -1.14 14.46 -26.55
C LEU A 156 -1.31 15.26 -27.85
N GLY A 157 -1.93 16.44 -27.73
CA GLY A 157 -2.29 17.30 -28.86
C GLY A 157 -3.67 17.02 -29.48
N GLN A 158 -4.37 15.98 -29.04
CA GLN A 158 -5.76 15.70 -29.42
C GLN A 158 -6.71 16.19 -28.32
N GLY A 159 -7.24 17.41 -28.45
CA GLY A 159 -8.37 17.91 -27.63
C GLY A 159 -8.18 17.82 -26.11
N ASP A 160 -9.29 17.73 -25.37
CA ASP A 160 -9.41 17.79 -23.90
C ASP A 160 -8.79 16.60 -23.15
N LEU A 161 -7.49 16.38 -23.34
CA LEU A 161 -6.74 15.48 -22.48
C LEU A 161 -6.74 16.05 -21.05
N ALA A 162 -7.21 15.24 -20.11
CA ALA A 162 -7.04 15.46 -18.68
C ALA A 162 -5.86 14.60 -18.19
N LEU A 163 -4.89 15.22 -17.53
CA LEU A 163 -3.84 14.49 -16.81
C LEU A 163 -4.35 14.31 -15.38
N PHE A 164 -4.57 13.05 -14.98
CA PHE A 164 -5.06 12.73 -13.63
C PHE A 164 -6.40 13.38 -13.27
N GLY A 165 -7.28 13.55 -14.26
CA GLY A 165 -8.58 14.21 -14.07
C GLY A 165 -8.53 15.74 -14.08
N GLU A 166 -7.34 16.34 -14.18
CA GLU A 166 -7.17 17.79 -14.28
C GLU A 166 -6.90 18.23 -15.72
N PRO A 167 -7.46 19.36 -16.19
CA PRO A 167 -7.19 19.87 -17.53
C PRO A 167 -5.71 20.25 -17.66
N VAL A 168 -5.07 19.81 -18.74
CA VAL A 168 -3.67 20.15 -19.04
C VAL A 168 -3.50 21.69 -19.09
N PRO A 169 -2.51 22.26 -18.37
CA PRO A 169 -2.23 23.71 -18.43
C PRO A 169 -2.02 24.21 -19.86
N PRO A 170 -2.50 25.41 -20.23
CA PRO A 170 -2.39 25.93 -21.60
C PRO A 170 -0.95 25.95 -22.14
N LEU A 171 0.03 26.30 -21.28
CA LEU A 171 1.44 26.31 -21.64
C LEU A 171 1.97 24.92 -22.00
N LEU A 172 1.53 23.89 -21.26
CA LEU A 172 1.88 22.50 -21.53
C LEU A 172 1.15 22.00 -22.79
N LYS A 173 -0.11 22.38 -23.00
CA LYS A 173 -0.85 22.10 -24.26
C LYS A 173 -0.09 22.64 -25.48
N LEU A 174 0.38 23.89 -25.42
CA LEU A 174 1.17 24.51 -26.50
C LEU A 174 2.51 23.81 -26.75
N SER A 175 3.15 23.26 -25.70
CA SER A 175 4.43 22.56 -25.83
C SER A 175 4.31 21.07 -26.20
N THR A 176 3.10 20.47 -26.19
CA THR A 176 2.91 19.06 -26.59
C THR A 176 3.38 18.76 -28.01
N GLY A 177 3.25 19.70 -28.94
CA GLY A 177 3.76 19.57 -30.31
C GLY A 177 5.29 19.51 -30.41
N LEU A 178 6.00 19.90 -29.34
CA LEU A 178 7.47 19.85 -29.25
C LEU A 178 7.98 18.55 -28.65
N ILE A 179 7.09 17.65 -28.19
CA ILE A 179 7.47 16.37 -27.59
C ILE A 179 7.78 15.37 -28.69
N ASN A 180 8.98 14.81 -28.68
CA ASN A 180 9.28 13.63 -29.50
C ASN A 180 8.59 12.40 -28.88
N LYS A 181 7.37 12.10 -29.35
CA LYS A 181 6.54 11.00 -28.82
C LYS A 181 7.27 9.64 -28.80
N ARG A 182 8.08 9.34 -29.80
CA ARG A 182 8.85 8.07 -29.85
C ARG A 182 9.90 8.02 -28.75
N HIS A 183 10.62 9.12 -28.57
CA HIS A 183 11.64 9.23 -27.52
C HIS A 183 11.02 9.19 -26.12
N ALA A 184 9.97 9.98 -25.86
CA ALA A 184 9.24 9.97 -24.58
C ALA A 184 8.73 8.56 -24.22
N LYS A 185 8.08 7.85 -25.15
CA LYS A 185 7.63 6.46 -24.92
C LYS A 185 8.78 5.51 -24.61
N ALA A 186 9.92 5.65 -25.29
CA ALA A 186 11.10 4.83 -25.03
C ALA A 186 11.68 5.08 -23.64
N LEU A 187 11.68 6.33 -23.15
CA LEU A 187 12.12 6.68 -21.80
C LEU A 187 11.21 6.05 -20.74
N PHE A 188 9.89 6.17 -20.88
CA PHE A 188 8.94 5.54 -19.95
C PHE A 188 9.10 4.01 -19.92
N ALA A 189 9.20 3.38 -21.10
CA ALA A 189 9.41 1.94 -21.19
C ALA A 189 10.73 1.50 -20.52
N ARG A 190 11.82 2.26 -20.65
CA ARG A 190 13.09 1.97 -19.98
C ARG A 190 13.00 2.15 -18.45
N ASN A 191 12.43 3.26 -18.00
CA ASN A 191 12.35 3.61 -16.58
C ASN A 191 11.44 2.69 -15.77
N LEU A 192 10.35 2.21 -16.37
CA LEU A 192 9.41 1.30 -15.71
C LEU A 192 9.70 -0.17 -16.01
N GLY A 193 10.25 -0.47 -17.20
CA GLY A 193 10.59 -1.84 -17.59
C GLY A 193 11.63 -2.51 -16.69
N ARG A 194 12.46 -1.73 -15.97
CA ARG A 194 13.42 -2.28 -14.99
C ARG A 194 12.76 -3.05 -13.84
N TYR A 195 11.49 -2.78 -13.53
CA TYR A 195 10.75 -3.52 -12.51
C TYR A 195 10.26 -4.90 -12.99
N CYS A 196 10.54 -5.27 -14.25
CA CYS A 196 10.27 -6.57 -14.84
C CYS A 196 11.57 -7.35 -15.15
N THR A 197 12.66 -7.08 -14.42
CA THR A 197 13.99 -7.66 -14.66
C THR A 197 14.44 -8.57 -13.52
N GLU A 198 15.42 -9.42 -13.79
CA GLU A 198 16.07 -10.25 -12.75
C GLU A 198 16.70 -9.43 -11.63
N GLU A 199 17.14 -8.21 -11.90
CA GLU A 199 17.65 -7.31 -10.87
C GLU A 199 16.53 -6.94 -9.87
N GLN A 200 15.33 -6.61 -10.38
CA GLN A 200 14.17 -6.38 -9.53
C GLN A 200 13.74 -7.66 -8.80
N TYR A 201 13.75 -8.83 -9.44
CA TYR A 201 13.42 -10.08 -8.76
C TYR A 201 14.43 -10.44 -7.66
N SER A 202 15.72 -10.14 -7.88
CA SER A 202 16.75 -10.26 -6.84
C SER A 202 16.49 -9.30 -5.69
N ARG A 203 16.11 -8.05 -6.00
CA ARG A 203 15.73 -7.05 -5.01
C ARG A 203 14.52 -7.48 -4.18
N ILE A 204 13.51 -8.10 -4.81
CA ILE A 204 12.32 -8.66 -4.15
C ILE A 204 12.72 -9.77 -3.17
N ARG A 205 13.52 -10.76 -3.62
CA ARG A 205 13.99 -11.86 -2.76
C ARG A 205 14.79 -11.35 -1.56
N ALA A 206 15.62 -10.34 -1.77
CA ALA A 206 16.40 -9.69 -0.73
C ALA A 206 15.57 -8.71 0.14
N LYS A 207 14.33 -8.39 -0.25
CA LYS A 207 13.47 -7.35 0.34
C LYS A 207 14.22 -6.02 0.50
N SER A 208 15.05 -5.65 -0.48
CA SER A 208 15.99 -4.53 -0.32
C SER A 208 15.40 -3.17 -0.71
N SER A 209 15.71 -2.16 0.09
CA SER A 209 15.36 -0.76 -0.19
C SER A 209 16.29 -0.11 -1.21
N THR A 210 17.41 -0.75 -1.57
CA THR A 210 18.42 -0.21 -2.51
C THR A 210 17.78 0.11 -3.87
N PRO A 211 17.77 1.38 -4.32
CA PRO A 211 17.14 1.77 -5.57
C PRO A 211 17.73 1.04 -6.78
N LEU A 212 16.88 0.71 -7.75
CA LEU A 212 17.37 0.22 -9.04
C LEU A 212 18.16 1.34 -9.75
N PRO A 213 19.25 1.00 -10.48
CA PRO A 213 19.99 1.95 -11.30
C PRO A 213 19.06 2.73 -12.25
N GLU A 214 19.36 4.02 -12.45
CA GLU A 214 18.59 4.86 -13.38
C GLU A 214 18.67 4.31 -14.81
N ALA A 215 17.51 4.14 -15.45
CA ALA A 215 17.41 3.57 -16.78
C ALA A 215 17.46 4.65 -17.87
N GLY A 216 18.62 5.31 -17.99
CA GLY A 216 18.93 6.24 -19.08
C GLY A 216 19.09 7.69 -18.63
N LYS A 217 19.88 8.44 -19.41
CA LYS A 217 20.15 9.86 -19.16
C LYS A 217 19.14 10.72 -19.90
N CYS A 218 18.56 11.68 -19.20
CA CYS A 218 17.62 12.65 -19.77
C CYS A 218 17.99 14.09 -19.37
N GLY A 219 19.23 14.48 -19.65
CA GLY A 219 19.67 15.86 -19.57
C GLY A 219 19.44 16.60 -20.89
N ALA A 220 19.35 17.94 -20.82
CA ALA A 220 19.29 18.78 -22.01
C ALA A 220 20.50 18.59 -22.95
N LEU A 221 21.62 18.09 -22.43
CA LEU A 221 22.83 17.76 -23.19
C LEU A 221 22.80 16.33 -23.77
N ASP A 222 22.05 15.40 -23.17
CA ASP A 222 21.90 14.04 -23.68
C ASP A 222 20.87 13.97 -24.81
N TRP A 223 19.82 14.81 -24.73
CA TRP A 223 18.74 14.92 -25.71
C TRP A 223 18.34 16.37 -26.01
N PRO A 224 19.18 17.13 -26.74
CA PRO A 224 18.93 18.54 -27.04
C PRO A 224 17.69 18.77 -27.94
N LEU A 225 17.23 17.73 -28.64
CA LEU A 225 16.10 17.78 -29.55
C LEU A 225 14.76 17.40 -28.89
N ASP A 226 14.74 17.02 -27.61
CA ASP A 226 13.50 16.72 -26.87
C ASP A 226 13.61 17.07 -25.36
N PRO A 227 13.97 18.32 -25.00
CA PRO A 227 14.09 18.71 -23.60
C PRO A 227 12.75 18.67 -22.86
N VAL A 228 11.63 18.92 -23.57
CA VAL A 228 10.28 18.86 -23.00
C VAL A 228 9.87 17.41 -22.71
N GLY A 229 10.12 16.48 -23.65
CA GLY A 229 9.87 15.05 -23.41
C GLY A 229 10.72 14.48 -22.27
N CYS A 230 11.97 14.93 -22.12
CA CYS A 230 12.81 14.58 -20.98
C CYS A 230 12.26 15.10 -19.64
N TYR A 231 11.82 16.37 -19.61
CA TYR A 231 11.21 16.94 -18.41
C TYR A 231 9.95 16.17 -18.02
N VAL A 232 9.05 15.89 -18.96
CA VAL A 232 7.83 15.10 -18.73
C VAL A 232 8.19 13.70 -18.22
N ALA A 233 9.12 12.99 -18.86
CA ALA A 233 9.54 11.66 -18.42
C ALA A 233 10.13 11.66 -17.00
N LYS A 234 10.86 12.71 -16.60
CA LYS A 234 11.45 12.85 -15.25
C LYS A 234 10.43 13.29 -14.20
N ALA A 235 9.53 14.20 -14.56
CA ALA A 235 8.53 14.77 -13.64
C ALA A 235 7.38 13.80 -13.37
N VAL A 236 7.07 12.90 -14.31
CA VAL A 236 5.79 12.19 -14.29
C VAL A 236 5.79 10.97 -13.35
N TYR A 237 6.90 10.28 -13.05
CA TYR A 237 6.90 9.29 -11.96
C TYR A 237 8.29 8.98 -11.36
N SER A 238 8.53 9.41 -10.13
CA SER A 238 9.40 8.63 -9.23
C SER A 238 8.53 7.54 -8.59
N VAL A 239 8.73 6.29 -9.00
CA VAL A 239 7.96 5.14 -8.48
C VAL A 239 8.63 4.46 -7.28
N GLU A 240 9.83 4.91 -6.94
CA GLU A 240 10.61 4.38 -5.81
C GLU A 240 9.90 4.50 -4.45
N PRO A 241 9.17 5.59 -4.14
CA PRO A 241 8.35 5.65 -2.93
C PRO A 241 7.26 4.56 -2.86
N TYR A 242 6.75 4.07 -3.99
CA TYR A 242 5.75 2.99 -3.99
C TYR A 242 6.37 1.65 -3.61
N TRP A 243 7.59 1.39 -4.05
CA TRP A 243 8.35 0.22 -3.60
C TRP A 243 8.61 0.28 -2.09
N GLN A 244 9.03 1.44 -1.57
CA GLN A 244 9.23 1.63 -0.12
C GLN A 244 7.95 1.39 0.68
N ARG A 245 6.79 1.86 0.19
CA ARG A 245 5.49 1.60 0.83
C ARG A 245 5.13 0.11 0.89
N LEU A 246 5.54 -0.67 -0.11
CA LEU A 246 5.29 -2.10 -0.17
C LEU A 246 6.20 -2.86 0.81
N LEU A 247 7.47 -2.44 0.92
CA LEU A 247 8.39 -2.93 1.94
C LEU A 247 7.93 -2.57 3.37
N ASP A 248 7.44 -1.35 3.56
CA ASP A 248 6.84 -0.91 4.82
C ASP A 248 5.65 -1.80 5.20
N LEU A 249 4.81 -2.18 4.23
CA LEU A 249 3.68 -3.08 4.50
C LEU A 249 4.17 -4.44 4.99
N ASP A 250 5.14 -5.06 4.31
CA ASP A 250 5.74 -6.31 4.76
C ASP A 250 6.30 -6.20 6.19
N ALA A 251 6.98 -5.11 6.50
CA ALA A 251 7.51 -4.85 7.84
C ALA A 251 6.41 -4.67 8.89
N ARG A 252 5.29 -4.02 8.55
CA ARG A 252 4.13 -3.88 9.45
C ARG A 252 3.48 -5.23 9.76
N LEU A 253 3.37 -6.10 8.76
CA LEU A 253 2.86 -7.47 8.94
C LEU A 253 3.78 -8.28 9.84
N LYS A 254 5.10 -8.19 9.64
CA LYS A 254 6.10 -8.80 10.53
C LYS A 254 6.02 -8.28 11.96
N LEU A 255 5.85 -6.97 12.13
CA LEU A 255 5.71 -6.34 13.44
C LEU A 255 4.43 -6.82 14.16
N LEU A 256 3.31 -6.97 13.44
CA LEU A 256 2.10 -7.53 14.03
C LEU A 256 2.31 -8.97 14.51
N ASN A 257 2.99 -9.81 13.73
CA ASN A 257 3.33 -11.16 14.15
C ASN A 257 4.24 -11.16 15.40
N ALA A 258 5.16 -10.20 15.51
CA ALA A 258 5.94 -10.00 16.72
C ALA A 258 5.08 -9.56 17.91
N ALA A 259 4.09 -8.67 17.70
CA ALA A 259 3.13 -8.27 18.73
C ALA A 259 2.29 -9.47 19.24
N ILE A 260 1.85 -10.34 18.33
CA ILE A 260 1.13 -11.57 18.67
C ILE A 260 2.03 -12.52 19.48
N LEU A 261 3.31 -12.66 19.08
CA LEU A 261 4.28 -13.53 19.76
C LEU A 261 4.51 -13.14 21.23
N VAL A 262 4.60 -11.84 21.52
CA VAL A 262 4.93 -11.35 22.88
C VAL A 262 3.70 -11.14 23.77
N ARG A 263 2.51 -11.34 23.21
CA ARG A 263 1.24 -11.09 23.90
C ARG A 263 1.07 -12.02 25.11
N GLY A 264 0.68 -11.43 26.24
CA GLY A 264 0.43 -12.14 27.49
C GLY A 264 1.71 -12.57 28.24
N LEU A 265 2.90 -12.13 27.80
CA LEU A 265 4.15 -12.38 28.50
C LEU A 265 4.45 -11.27 29.52
N SER A 266 5.25 -11.60 30.54
CA SER A 266 5.86 -10.60 31.43
C SER A 266 6.88 -9.75 30.65
N ALA A 267 7.27 -8.60 31.20
CA ALA A 267 8.16 -7.67 30.48
C ALA A 267 9.49 -8.33 30.05
N ASP A 268 10.15 -9.06 30.96
CA ASP A 268 11.39 -9.77 30.66
C ASP A 268 11.20 -10.89 29.63
N ALA A 269 10.10 -11.66 29.74
CA ALA A 269 9.80 -12.73 28.80
C ALA A 269 9.42 -12.19 27.41
N ALA A 270 8.72 -11.05 27.35
CA ALA A 270 8.39 -10.34 26.11
C ALA A 270 9.67 -9.85 25.41
N GLN A 271 10.60 -9.24 26.16
CA GLN A 271 11.90 -8.82 25.62
C GLN A 271 12.68 -10.02 25.06
N ALA A 272 12.80 -11.10 25.84
CA ALA A 272 13.50 -12.31 25.41
C ALA A 272 12.84 -12.96 24.18
N ALA A 273 11.51 -13.05 24.13
CA ALA A 273 10.77 -13.60 23.00
C ALA A 273 10.90 -12.71 21.74
N PHE A 274 10.87 -11.39 21.91
CA PHE A 274 11.11 -10.44 20.83
C PHE A 274 12.52 -10.64 20.26
N ASP A 275 13.56 -10.67 21.09
CA ASP A 275 14.93 -10.83 20.62
C ASP A 275 15.16 -12.19 19.94
N ALA A 276 14.57 -13.26 20.47
CA ALA A 276 14.62 -14.61 19.93
C ALA A 276 13.68 -14.86 18.73
N ARG A 277 12.91 -13.87 18.29
CA ARG A 277 11.89 -14.05 17.25
C ARG A 277 12.43 -14.67 15.95
N PRO A 278 11.61 -15.48 15.24
CA PRO A 278 12.02 -16.09 13.98
C PRO A 278 12.49 -15.07 12.94
N GLN A 279 13.39 -15.49 12.05
CA GLN A 279 13.90 -14.63 10.97
C GLN A 279 12.79 -14.06 10.08
N ALA A 280 11.70 -14.82 9.89
CA ALA A 280 10.53 -14.37 9.14
C ALA A 280 9.85 -13.11 9.73
N MET A 281 9.99 -12.86 11.04
CA MET A 281 9.45 -11.67 11.73
C MET A 281 10.48 -10.52 11.83
N ARG A 282 11.68 -10.71 11.28
CA ARG A 282 12.73 -9.67 11.24
C ARG A 282 12.73 -8.97 9.89
N SER A 283 13.19 -7.72 9.90
CA SER A 283 13.44 -6.95 8.68
C SER A 283 14.86 -6.40 8.73
N ALA A 284 15.60 -6.54 7.63
CA ALA A 284 16.94 -5.96 7.50
C ALA A 284 16.87 -4.44 7.26
N GLU A 285 15.79 -3.98 6.61
CA GLU A 285 15.62 -2.59 6.18
C GLU A 285 14.88 -1.73 7.20
N HIS A 286 14.12 -2.35 8.12
CA HIS A 286 13.30 -1.64 9.11
C HIS A 286 13.78 -1.96 10.51
N PRO A 287 14.42 -1.02 11.21
CA PRO A 287 14.68 -1.15 12.64
C PRO A 287 13.39 -1.42 13.39
N MET A 288 13.41 -2.44 14.26
CA MET A 288 12.27 -2.83 15.10
C MET A 288 12.71 -2.92 16.56
N SER A 289 11.88 -2.41 17.46
CA SER A 289 12.09 -2.43 18.90
C SER A 289 10.82 -2.82 19.65
N ILE A 290 10.97 -3.13 20.93
CA ILE A 290 9.88 -3.39 21.86
C ILE A 290 10.04 -2.49 23.08
N GLU A 291 8.93 -2.03 23.64
CA GLU A 291 8.87 -1.33 24.92
C GLU A 291 7.96 -2.14 25.86
N PRO A 292 8.54 -3.12 26.57
CA PRO A 292 7.75 -4.13 27.26
C PRO A 292 6.97 -3.59 28.46
N ASP A 293 7.41 -2.49 29.05
CA ASP A 293 6.76 -1.84 30.19
C ASP A 293 5.44 -1.14 29.80
N VAL A 294 5.30 -0.74 28.54
CA VAL A 294 4.10 -0.07 28.02
C VAL A 294 3.29 -0.96 27.09
N GLY A 295 3.82 -2.11 26.68
CA GLY A 295 3.12 -3.06 25.82
C GLY A 295 3.08 -2.60 24.36
N ILE A 296 4.20 -2.07 23.86
CA ILE A 296 4.31 -1.55 22.48
C ILE A 296 5.43 -2.27 21.74
N VAL A 297 5.18 -2.64 20.49
CA VAL A 297 6.23 -2.94 19.50
C VAL A 297 6.26 -1.84 18.45
N ARG A 298 7.45 -1.52 17.95
CA ARG A 298 7.69 -0.38 17.06
C ARG A 298 8.53 -0.79 15.86
N MET A 299 8.25 -0.18 14.71
CA MET A 299 9.15 -0.15 13.56
C MET A 299 9.39 1.28 13.07
N VAL A 300 10.52 1.50 12.40
CA VAL A 300 10.76 2.74 11.64
C VAL A 300 10.46 2.48 10.15
N PRO A 301 9.48 3.19 9.54
CA PRO A 301 9.19 3.03 8.11
C PRO A 301 10.28 3.66 7.23
N LEU A 302 10.47 3.10 6.04
CA LEU A 302 11.32 3.66 4.99
C LEU A 302 10.71 4.92 4.39
N GLU A 303 9.38 4.98 4.27
CA GLU A 303 8.69 6.15 3.74
C GLU A 303 8.75 7.32 4.76
N GLN A 304 9.76 8.17 4.62
CA GLN A 304 10.03 9.28 5.55
C GLN A 304 8.98 10.40 5.53
N THR A 305 8.13 10.48 4.50
CA THR A 305 7.09 11.52 4.37
C THR A 305 6.04 11.48 5.48
N ARG A 306 6.02 10.45 6.34
CA ARG A 306 5.13 10.38 7.51
C ARG A 306 5.84 10.45 8.87
N GLY A 307 7.17 10.53 8.89
CA GLY A 307 8.04 10.96 10.01
C GLY A 307 7.95 10.24 11.36
N ASN A 308 6.91 9.44 11.60
CA ASN A 308 6.62 8.85 12.89
C ASN A 308 6.94 7.36 12.88
N PRO A 309 7.54 6.84 13.96
CA PRO A 309 7.58 5.41 14.20
C PRO A 309 6.17 4.82 14.12
N TRP A 310 6.10 3.58 13.64
CA TRP A 310 4.86 2.86 13.54
C TRP A 310 4.75 1.87 14.70
N ASP A 311 3.86 2.21 15.63
CA ASP A 311 3.66 1.48 16.87
C ASP A 311 2.42 0.59 16.80
N LEU A 312 2.52 -0.59 17.41
CA LEU A 312 1.41 -1.49 17.67
C LEU A 312 1.34 -1.83 19.16
N PRO A 313 0.15 -1.75 19.77
CA PRO A 313 -0.05 -2.22 21.14
C PRO A 313 -0.11 -3.75 21.18
N TYR A 314 0.19 -4.33 22.34
CA TYR A 314 -0.08 -5.72 22.68
C TYR A 314 -0.48 -5.86 24.15
N ALA A 315 -1.31 -6.86 24.47
CA ALA A 315 -1.71 -7.15 25.84
C ALA A 315 -0.54 -7.75 26.63
N ARG A 316 -0.27 -7.23 27.83
CA ARG A 316 0.78 -7.74 28.73
C ARG A 316 0.21 -8.73 29.73
N ALA A 317 1.07 -9.58 30.31
CA ALA A 317 0.73 -10.25 31.56
C ALA A 317 0.47 -9.19 32.66
N PRO A 318 -0.48 -9.43 33.57
CA PRO A 318 -0.72 -8.57 34.72
C PRO A 318 0.48 -8.49 35.68
#